data_AF-A0A7G3UN49-F1
#
_entry.id   AF-A0A7G3UN49-F1
#
_cell.length_a   1.000
_cell.length_b   1.000
_cell.length_c   1.000
_cell.angle_alpha   90.00
_cell.angle_beta   90.00
_cell.angle_gamma   90.00
#
_symmetry.space_group_name_H-M   'P 1'
#
loop_
_entity.id
_entity.type
_entity.pdbx_description
1 polymer ?
#
loop_
_entity_poly.entity_id
_entity_poly.type
_entity_poly.pdbx_seq_one_letter_code
_entity_poly.pdbx_strand_id
1 'polypeptide(L)'
;MECDRAFDTDTREVSDLTLGAQVGNLAAAIRRATSSDEVADILAEVTAGYDGVLAGLADVLTAAADFHQDLGGPADRPAAERLYYLADHGLGTISADLRTIRTDLADRRTPHPRRSVCAGEVPENEREASAVCACPPLPPPPPAPAPPAARHR
;
A
#
# COMPACT_ATOMS: atom_id res chain seq x y z
N MET A 1 -6.61 -48.18 -21.56
CA MET A 1 -5.45 -47.28 -21.67
C MET A 1 -5.63 -46.26 -20.57
N GLU A 2 -5.05 -46.56 -19.42
CA GLU A 2 -5.22 -45.79 -18.19
C GLU A 2 -4.12 -44.73 -18.17
N CYS A 3 -4.51 -43.45 -18.09
CA CYS A 3 -3.56 -42.36 -17.94
C CYS A 3 -2.85 -42.51 -16.59
N ASP A 4 -1.53 -42.55 -16.62
CA ASP A 4 -0.68 -42.75 -15.45
C ASP A 4 -0.78 -41.54 -14.50
N ARG A 5 -1.38 -41.75 -13.32
CA ARG A 5 -1.59 -40.70 -12.30
C ARG A 5 -0.31 -40.31 -11.54
N ALA A 6 0.81 -40.97 -11.82
CA ALA A 6 2.08 -40.75 -11.14
C ALA A 6 2.79 -39.44 -11.55
N PHE A 7 2.29 -38.73 -12.56
CA PHE A 7 2.87 -37.48 -13.08
C PHE A 7 1.91 -36.28 -13.07
N ASP A 8 0.82 -36.33 -12.30
CA ASP A 8 0.01 -35.12 -12.06
C ASP A 8 0.60 -34.33 -10.88
N THR A 9 1.81 -33.84 -11.09
CA THR A 9 2.35 -32.75 -10.28
C THR A 9 1.70 -31.48 -10.79
N ASP A 10 0.64 -31.07 -10.10
CA ASP A 10 0.02 -29.74 -10.12
C ASP A 10 1.03 -28.69 -9.58
N THR A 11 2.27 -28.73 -10.08
CA THR A 11 3.34 -27.78 -9.78
C THR A 11 3.01 -26.52 -10.56
N ARG A 12 2.02 -25.80 -10.05
CA ARG A 12 1.79 -24.42 -10.38
C ARG A 12 3.08 -23.70 -10.05
N GLU A 13 3.82 -23.29 -11.08
CA GLU A 13 4.97 -22.41 -10.90
C GLU A 13 4.52 -21.26 -9.99
N VAL A 14 5.14 -21.14 -8.83
CA VAL A 14 4.97 -19.98 -7.98
C VAL A 14 5.63 -18.84 -8.74
N SER A 15 4.84 -18.14 -9.55
CA SER A 15 5.32 -16.94 -10.21
C SER A 15 5.57 -15.91 -9.12
N ASP A 16 6.82 -15.80 -8.67
CA ASP A 16 7.22 -14.73 -7.76
C ASP A 16 6.81 -13.39 -8.37
N LEU A 17 6.09 -12.59 -7.59
CA LEU A 17 5.62 -11.29 -8.06
C LEU A 17 6.83 -10.40 -8.35
N THR A 18 6.77 -9.68 -9.48
CA THR A 18 7.76 -8.63 -9.75
C THR A 18 7.78 -7.62 -8.59
N LEU A 19 8.93 -7.01 -8.31
CA LEU A 19 9.05 -6.02 -7.23
C LEU A 19 8.01 -4.90 -7.36
N GLY A 20 7.75 -4.44 -8.59
CA GLY A 20 6.70 -3.45 -8.86
C GLY A 20 5.29 -3.95 -8.50
N ALA A 21 4.99 -5.23 -8.73
CA ALA A 21 3.73 -5.84 -8.30
C ALA A 21 3.64 -5.97 -6.78
N GLN A 22 4.75 -6.28 -6.10
CA GLN A 22 4.82 -6.30 -4.63
C GLN A 22 4.54 -4.91 -4.04
N VAL A 23 5.15 -3.84 -4.58
CA VAL A 23 4.81 -2.46 -4.20
C VAL A 23 3.36 -2.11 -4.51
N GLY A 24 2.84 -2.57 -5.66
CA GLY A 24 1.43 -2.43 -6.02
C GLY A 24 0.47 -3.08 -5.01
N ASN A 25 0.88 -4.21 -4.41
CA ASN A 25 0.12 -4.88 -3.35
C ASN A 25 0.06 -4.06 -2.07
N LEU A 26 1.11 -3.31 -1.70
CA LEU A 26 1.07 -2.39 -0.56
C LEU A 26 0.01 -1.31 -0.77
N ALA A 27 -0.06 -0.73 -1.97
CA ALA A 27 -1.10 0.25 -2.30
C ALA A 27 -2.50 -0.38 -2.29
N ALA A 28 -2.63 -1.64 -2.73
CA ALA A 28 -3.89 -2.38 -2.65
C ALA A 28 -4.29 -2.70 -1.20
N ALA A 29 -3.32 -2.99 -0.33
CA ALA A 29 -3.53 -3.23 1.10
C ALA A 29 -4.02 -1.95 1.80
N ILE A 30 -3.40 -0.79 1.54
CA ILE A 30 -3.91 0.51 2.04
C ILE A 30 -5.33 0.76 1.54
N ARG A 31 -5.61 0.46 0.27
CA ARG A 31 -6.96 0.56 -0.30
C ARG A 31 -7.95 -0.47 0.27
N ARG A 32 -7.52 -1.47 1.04
CA ARG A 32 -8.41 -2.41 1.75
C ARG A 32 -8.44 -2.16 3.26
N ALA A 33 -7.51 -1.37 3.79
CA ALA A 33 -7.34 -1.18 5.22
C ALA A 33 -8.63 -0.75 5.91
N THR A 34 -8.88 -1.34 7.08
CA THR A 34 -10.07 -1.10 7.90
C THR A 34 -9.79 -0.26 9.14
N SER A 35 -8.53 0.07 9.41
CA SER A 35 -8.11 0.91 10.53
C SER A 35 -6.90 1.80 10.16
N SER A 36 -6.67 2.85 10.94
CA SER A 36 -5.45 3.68 10.80
C SER A 36 -4.18 2.90 11.14
N ASP A 37 -4.27 1.93 12.05
CA ASP A 37 -3.15 1.09 12.48
C ASP A 37 -2.66 0.20 11.32
N GLU A 38 -3.57 -0.42 10.57
CA GLU A 38 -3.21 -1.19 9.37
C GLU A 38 -2.48 -0.33 8.32
N VAL A 39 -2.90 0.93 8.13
CA VAL A 39 -2.20 1.83 7.21
C VAL A 39 -0.82 2.21 7.76
N ALA A 40 -0.70 2.44 9.07
CA ALA A 40 0.57 2.72 9.72
C ALA A 40 1.55 1.55 9.58
N ASP A 41 1.09 0.32 9.76
CA ASP A 41 1.91 -0.88 9.59
C ASP A 41 2.43 -1.00 8.14
N ILE A 42 1.56 -0.80 7.15
CA ILE A 42 1.98 -0.83 5.73
C ILE A 42 2.99 0.29 5.42
N LEU A 43 2.80 1.49 5.99
CA LEU A 43 3.78 2.58 5.84
C LEU A 43 5.10 2.28 6.58
N ALA A 44 5.08 1.47 7.64
CA ALA A 44 6.30 1.01 8.30
C ALA A 44 7.15 0.15 7.36
N GLU A 45 6.53 -0.72 6.56
CA GLU A 45 7.22 -1.53 5.54
C GLU A 45 7.83 -0.64 4.45
N VAL A 46 7.08 0.34 3.95
CA VAL A 46 7.58 1.28 2.91
C VAL A 46 8.79 2.08 3.39
N THR A 47 8.81 2.44 4.68
CA THR A 47 9.82 3.31 5.30
C THR A 47 10.85 2.55 6.15
N ALA A 48 10.83 1.22 6.09
CA ALA A 48 11.76 0.37 6.80
C ALA A 48 13.21 0.70 6.40
N GLY A 49 14.12 0.60 7.37
CA GLY A 49 15.52 0.86 7.12
C GLY A 49 16.15 -0.32 6.38
N TYR A 50 16.99 -0.04 5.38
CA TYR A 50 17.75 -1.02 4.58
C TYR A 50 16.91 -1.90 3.64
N ASP A 51 15.79 -2.48 4.08
CA ASP A 51 14.94 -3.37 3.28
C ASP A 51 13.60 -2.73 2.84
N GLY A 52 13.33 -1.50 3.29
CA GLY A 52 12.15 -0.76 2.87
C GLY A 52 12.22 -0.32 1.41
N VAL A 53 11.05 -0.08 0.82
CA VAL A 53 10.92 0.34 -0.60
C VAL A 53 11.76 1.59 -0.90
N LEU A 54 11.76 2.57 0.01
CA LEU A 54 12.54 3.80 -0.17
C LEU A 54 14.05 3.58 0.00
N ALA A 55 14.47 2.66 0.86
CA ALA A 55 15.88 2.32 1.02
C ALA A 55 16.42 1.63 -0.24
N GLY A 56 15.70 0.62 -0.75
CA GLY A 56 16.08 -0.04 -2.00
C GLY A 56 16.10 0.90 -3.20
N LEU A 57 15.19 1.88 -3.26
CA LEU A 57 15.24 2.91 -4.31
C LEU A 57 16.47 3.82 -4.18
N ALA A 58 16.89 4.17 -2.96
CA ALA A 58 18.12 4.93 -2.73
C ALA A 58 19.36 4.16 -3.21
N ASP A 59 19.40 2.84 -3.00
CA ASP A 59 20.48 1.97 -3.50
C ASP A 59 20.53 1.95 -5.03
N VAL A 60 19.37 1.84 -5.70
CA VAL A 60 19.28 1.91 -7.17
C VAL A 60 19.81 3.25 -7.70
N LEU A 61 19.43 4.37 -7.07
CA LEU A 61 19.88 5.70 -7.48
C LEU A 61 21.39 5.88 -7.25
N THR A 62 21.91 5.38 -6.12
CA THR A 62 23.34 5.39 -5.79
C THR A 62 24.14 4.60 -6.81
N ALA A 63 23.71 3.37 -7.13
CA ALA A 63 24.36 2.55 -8.13
C ALA A 63 24.33 3.18 -9.54
N ALA A 64 23.24 3.85 -9.91
CA ALA A 64 23.15 4.59 -11.17
C ALA A 64 24.10 5.81 -11.18
N ALA A 65 24.28 6.48 -10.04
CA ALA A 65 25.21 7.59 -9.90
C ALA A 65 26.66 7.12 -10.05
N ASP A 66 27.02 6.01 -9.40
CA ASP A 66 28.34 5.35 -9.53
C ASP A 66 28.63 5.03 -11.00
N PHE A 67 27.66 4.44 -11.71
CA PHE A 67 27.79 4.14 -13.13
C PHE A 67 28.06 5.39 -13.98
N HIS A 68 27.37 6.52 -13.72
CA HIS A 68 27.67 7.78 -14.41
C HIS A 68 29.08 8.29 -14.10
N GLN A 69 29.55 8.18 -12.85
CA GLN A 69 30.93 8.58 -12.53
C GLN A 69 31.96 7.81 -13.36
N ASP A 70 31.72 6.51 -13.57
CA ASP A 70 32.62 5.63 -14.33
C ASP A 70 32.63 5.93 -15.84
N LEU A 71 31.60 6.56 -16.39
CA LEU A 71 31.56 6.96 -17.81
C LEU A 71 32.54 8.10 -18.14
N GLY A 72 32.84 8.98 -17.16
CA GLY A 72 33.88 10.00 -17.26
C GLY A 72 33.65 11.12 -18.28
N GLY A 73 32.47 11.22 -18.90
CA GLY A 73 32.12 12.29 -19.83
C GLY A 73 31.74 13.60 -19.12
N PRO A 74 31.77 14.74 -19.84
CA PRO A 74 31.55 16.06 -19.25
C PRO A 74 30.13 16.26 -18.69
N ALA A 75 29.15 15.51 -19.19
CA ALA A 75 27.76 15.55 -18.70
C ALA A 75 27.47 14.55 -17.58
N ASP A 76 28.37 13.58 -17.35
CA ASP A 76 28.10 12.48 -16.43
C ASP A 76 28.28 12.88 -14.96
N ARG A 77 29.21 13.78 -14.67
CA ARG A 77 29.41 14.29 -13.31
C ARG A 77 28.16 15.01 -12.75
N PRO A 78 27.56 15.99 -13.45
CA PRO A 78 26.30 16.59 -12.99
C PRO A 78 25.15 15.58 -12.85
N ALA A 79 25.10 14.55 -13.71
CA ALA A 79 24.09 13.49 -13.62
C ALA A 79 24.27 12.65 -12.35
N ALA A 80 25.51 12.23 -12.05
CA ALA A 80 25.83 11.50 -10.82
C ALA A 80 25.50 12.32 -9.57
N GLU A 81 25.91 13.60 -9.52
CA GLU A 81 25.59 14.51 -8.41
C GLU A 81 24.08 14.66 -8.20
N ARG A 82 23.31 14.74 -9.29
CA ARG A 82 21.84 14.78 -9.21
C ARG A 82 21.25 13.50 -8.64
N LEU A 83 21.78 12.34 -9.03
CA LEU A 83 21.30 11.04 -8.54
C LEU A 83 21.60 10.84 -7.05
N TYR A 84 22.81 11.18 -6.58
CA TYR A 84 23.12 11.15 -5.15
C TYR A 84 22.23 12.10 -4.35
N TYR A 85 21.97 13.31 -4.86
CA TYR A 85 21.06 14.23 -4.20
C TYR A 85 19.65 13.65 -4.07
N LEU A 86 19.15 12.97 -5.10
CA LEU A 86 17.84 12.32 -5.04
C LEU A 86 17.83 11.16 -4.04
N ALA A 87 18.89 10.34 -4.02
CA ALA A 87 19.01 9.20 -3.11
C ALA A 87 19.02 9.64 -1.64
N ASP A 88 19.80 10.67 -1.31
CA ASP A 88 19.97 11.12 0.07
C ASP A 88 18.91 12.14 0.50
N HIS A 89 18.85 13.29 -0.17
CA HIS A 89 17.97 14.39 0.24
C HIS A 89 16.52 14.20 -0.24
N GLY A 90 16.34 13.77 -1.49
CA GLY A 90 15.01 13.59 -2.08
C GLY A 90 14.20 12.52 -1.35
N LEU A 91 14.74 11.30 -1.30
CA LEU A 91 14.09 10.19 -0.62
C LEU A 91 14.13 10.34 0.91
N GLY A 92 15.16 10.98 1.48
CA GLY A 92 15.22 11.30 2.90
C GLY A 92 14.05 12.18 3.36
N THR A 93 13.71 13.21 2.57
CA THR A 93 12.55 14.08 2.84
C THR A 93 11.24 13.29 2.82
N ILE A 94 11.03 12.49 1.75
CA ILE A 94 9.82 11.66 1.62
C ILE A 94 9.72 10.65 2.78
N SER A 95 10.84 10.02 3.14
CA SER A 95 10.87 9.07 4.25
C SER A 95 10.53 9.71 5.58
N ALA A 96 10.99 10.94 5.84
CA ALA A 96 10.68 11.68 7.06
C ALA A 96 9.18 12.03 7.15
N ASP A 97 8.61 12.51 6.04
CA ASP A 97 7.19 12.85 5.96
C ASP A 97 6.31 11.61 6.17
N LEU A 98 6.63 10.49 5.50
CA LEU A 98 5.88 9.24 5.67
C LEU A 98 5.99 8.67 7.08
N ARG A 99 7.16 8.77 7.73
CA ARG A 99 7.31 8.37 9.14
C ARG A 99 6.46 9.22 10.07
N THR A 100 6.35 10.52 9.80
CA THR A 100 5.48 11.43 10.56
C THR A 100 4.02 11.06 10.38
N ILE A 101 3.56 10.87 9.14
CA ILE A 101 2.19 10.43 8.82
C ILE A 101 1.88 9.09 9.48
N ARG A 102 2.82 8.14 9.44
CA ARG A 102 2.67 6.84 10.10
C ARG A 102 2.45 6.99 11.60
N THR A 103 3.27 7.81 12.28
CA THR A 103 3.11 8.07 13.71
C THR A 103 1.73 8.68 14.00
N ASP A 104 1.31 9.68 13.24
CA ASP A 104 -0.01 10.29 13.38
C ASP A 104 -1.15 9.29 13.20
N LEU A 105 -1.01 8.33 12.28
CA LEU A 105 -2.01 7.28 12.05
C LEU A 105 -2.03 6.25 13.18
N ALA A 106 -0.87 5.82 13.67
CA ALA A 106 -0.73 4.89 14.79
C ALA A 106 -1.23 5.48 16.11
N ASP A 107 -1.13 6.80 16.28
CA ASP A 107 -1.65 7.50 17.46
C ASP A 107 -3.18 7.63 17.43
N ARG A 108 -3.78 7.76 16.24
CA ARG A 108 -5.24 7.90 16.08
C ARG A 108 -6.02 6.63 16.41
N ARG A 109 -5.48 5.44 16.11
CA ARG A 109 -6.13 4.13 16.32
C ARG A 109 -7.61 4.08 15.93
N THR A 110 -7.95 4.73 14.82
CA THR A 110 -9.35 4.96 14.43
C THR A 110 -9.78 3.96 13.37
N PRO A 111 -10.96 3.32 13.51
CA PRO A 111 -11.55 2.51 12.44
C PRO A 111 -11.86 3.35 11.19
N HIS A 112 -11.79 2.73 10.02
CA HIS A 112 -12.13 3.37 8.77
C HIS A 112 -13.65 3.66 8.71
N PRO A 113 -14.09 4.91 8.41
CA PRO A 113 -15.49 5.31 8.59
C PRO A 113 -16.49 4.61 7.65
N ARG A 114 -15.99 3.98 6.59
CA ARG A 114 -16.81 3.28 5.58
C ARG A 114 -16.43 1.81 5.39
N ARG A 115 -15.57 1.26 6.25
CA ARG A 115 -15.08 -0.12 6.11
C ARG A 115 -14.95 -0.74 7.48
N SER A 116 -15.44 -1.95 7.59
CA SER A 116 -15.39 -2.75 8.81
C SER A 116 -15.02 -4.17 8.44
N VAL A 117 -14.36 -4.86 9.37
CA VAL A 117 -14.18 -6.31 9.27
C VAL A 117 -15.56 -6.97 9.30
N CYS A 118 -15.76 -7.92 8.40
CA CYS A 118 -16.97 -8.75 8.39
C CYS A 118 -16.89 -9.75 9.54
N ALA A 119 -17.67 -9.52 10.60
CA ALA A 119 -17.69 -10.37 11.79
C ALA A 119 -18.51 -11.67 11.62
N GLY A 120 -18.84 -12.05 10.39
CA GLY A 120 -19.57 -13.30 10.12
C GLY A 120 -18.67 -14.50 10.41
N GLU A 121 -18.97 -15.21 11.48
CA GLU A 121 -18.26 -16.44 11.85
C GLU A 121 -18.72 -17.58 10.92
N VAL A 122 -17.76 -18.25 10.26
CA VAL A 122 -18.06 -19.44 9.43
C VAL A 122 -18.32 -20.60 10.39
N PRO A 123 -19.52 -21.20 10.42
CA PRO A 123 -19.80 -22.30 11.32
C PRO A 123 -18.90 -23.51 10.97
N GLU A 124 -18.42 -24.23 11.99
CA GLU A 124 -17.42 -25.32 11.86
C GLU A 124 -17.82 -26.45 10.89
N ASN A 125 -19.10 -26.52 10.50
CA ASN A 125 -19.65 -27.53 9.60
C ASN A 125 -19.67 -27.10 8.12
N GLU A 126 -19.27 -25.87 7.78
CA GLU A 126 -19.23 -25.38 6.39
C GLU A 126 -17.78 -25.12 5.94
N ARG A 127 -17.36 -25.76 4.84
CA ARG A 127 -16.01 -25.61 4.28
C ARG A 127 -15.81 -24.34 3.46
N GLU A 128 -16.89 -23.78 2.91
CA GLU A 128 -16.91 -22.53 2.13
C GLU A 128 -18.28 -21.86 2.31
N ALA A 129 -18.34 -20.84 3.17
CA ALA A 129 -19.41 -19.86 3.15
C ALA A 129 -18.88 -18.62 2.42
N SER A 130 -19.53 -18.20 1.33
CA SER A 130 -19.40 -16.80 0.92
C SER A 130 -19.88 -15.97 2.10
N ALA A 131 -18.97 -15.31 2.80
CA ALA A 131 -19.34 -14.33 3.82
C ALA A 131 -20.09 -13.20 3.11
N VAL A 132 -21.40 -13.38 2.92
CA VAL A 132 -22.31 -12.32 2.51
C VAL A 132 -22.39 -11.42 3.73
N CYS A 133 -21.42 -10.53 3.80
CA CYS A 133 -21.35 -9.50 4.79
C CYS A 133 -22.53 -8.57 4.53
N ALA A 134 -23.61 -8.71 5.31
CA ALA A 134 -24.68 -7.74 5.30
C ALA A 134 -24.06 -6.40 5.68
N CYS A 135 -23.90 -5.49 4.70
CA CYS A 135 -23.41 -4.15 4.98
C CYS A 135 -24.24 -3.56 6.12
N PRO A 136 -23.62 -3.00 7.17
CA PRO A 136 -24.37 -2.28 8.18
C PRO A 136 -25.18 -1.16 7.49
N PRO A 137 -26.43 -0.92 7.90
CA PRO A 137 -27.27 0.09 7.26
C PRO A 137 -26.58 1.45 7.30
N LEU A 138 -26.56 2.15 6.17
CA LEU A 138 -25.99 3.49 6.09
C LEU A 138 -26.69 4.43 7.09
N PRO A 139 -25.96 5.38 7.72
CA PRO A 139 -26.57 6.38 8.57
C PRO A 139 -27.63 7.18 7.78
N PRO A 140 -28.75 7.57 8.41
CA PRO A 140 -29.79 8.33 7.74
C PRO A 140 -29.23 9.67 7.22
N PRO A 141 -29.66 10.13 6.03
CA PRO A 141 -29.25 11.42 5.50
C PRO A 141 -29.68 12.55 6.45
N PRO A 142 -28.91 13.65 6.52
CA PRO A 142 -29.28 14.81 7.32
C PRO A 142 -30.65 15.36 6.87
N PRO A 143 -31.43 15.94 7.79
CA PRO A 143 -32.74 16.51 7.46
C PRO A 143 -32.60 17.58 6.38
N ALA A 144 -33.48 17.52 5.37
CA ALA A 144 -33.50 18.49 4.29
C ALA A 144 -33.74 19.91 4.86
N PRO A 145 -33.04 20.93 4.35
CA PRO A 145 -33.27 22.31 4.77
C PRO A 145 -34.72 22.72 4.48
N ALA A 146 -35.34 23.40 5.43
CA ALA A 146 -36.72 23.86 5.30
C ALA A 146 -36.88 24.76 4.06
N PRO A 147 -37.98 24.62 3.29
CA PRO A 147 -38.24 25.46 2.13
C PRO A 147 -38.34 26.94 2.57
N PRO A 148 -37.83 27.89 1.77
CA PRO A 148 -37.90 29.29 2.11
C PRO A 148 -39.36 29.75 2.20
N ALA A 149 -39.72 30.41 3.30
CA ALA A 149 -41.02 30.99 3.50
C ALA A 149 -41.37 31.94 2.34
N ALA A 150 -42.50 31.70 1.68
CA ALA A 150 -43.01 32.59 0.66
C ALA A 150 -43.26 33.98 1.28
N ARG A 151 -42.55 34.99 0.76
CA ARG A 151 -42.77 36.39 1.12
C ARG A 151 -44.10 36.83 0.50
N HIS A 152 -45.14 36.95 1.31
CA HIS A 152 -46.37 37.61 0.90
C HIS A 152 -46.11 39.11 0.73
N ARG A 153 -46.59 39.64 -0.40
CA ARG A 153 -46.48 41.03 -0.84
C ARG A 153 -47.74 41.80 -0.45
#